data_AF-A0A195BRS6-F1
#
_entry.id   AF-A0A195BRS6-F1
#
_cell.length_a   1.000
_cell.length_b   1.000
_cell.length_c   1.000
_cell.angle_alpha   90.00
_cell.angle_beta   90.00
_cell.angle_gamma   90.00
#
_symmetry.space_group_name_H-M   'P 1'
#
loop_
_entity.id
_entity.type
_entity.pdbx_description
1 polymer ?
#
loop_
_entity_poly.entity_id
_entity_poly.type
_entity_poly.pdbx_seq_one_letter_code
_entity_poly.pdbx_strand_id
1 'polypeptide(L)'
;LIFINRYMDFYGNTILWIYKHVSTLQMRTKYVMDLLNINESINQESSMNIVQLSSVKINDFSVGDLFYDGAWQKPIKGMYWKHNNSLWANATHIDIKKCYQSAKKGFETWSNVSIKARIQILSRFMPLLKLTGKFVLATIVERWIKFPYFYESIQGHIENEMIEVLYTRKPLGVIILKEENENILFFRLMQTLIAGNSVIVMFDANLCNPSSYYDMFSTCKIPPGVINLLSHENTSTLEPKLCLGDYTTYANRYFLKGTSLDTYIIPFKKLTLPNIIINPFQ
;
A
#
# COMPACT_ATOMS: atom_id res chain seq x y z
N LEU A 1 -4.56 -14.72 36.42
CA LEU A 1 -5.12 -14.60 35.06
C LEU A 1 -5.03 -13.13 34.62
N ILE A 2 -4.09 -12.80 33.73
CA ILE A 2 -3.95 -11.45 33.14
C ILE A 2 -3.98 -11.64 31.62
N PHE A 3 -5.16 -11.77 31.06
CA PHE A 3 -5.39 -11.90 29.62
C PHE A 3 -6.84 -11.53 29.40
N ILE A 4 -7.14 -10.30 28.97
CA ILE A 4 -8.42 -9.90 28.32
C ILE A 4 -8.39 -8.38 27.97
N ASN A 5 -7.66 -7.55 28.72
CA ASN A 5 -7.82 -6.09 28.64
C ASN A 5 -7.18 -5.37 27.43
N ARG A 6 -6.50 -6.08 26.51
CA ARG A 6 -5.94 -5.47 25.29
C ARG A 6 -6.81 -5.68 24.05
N TYR A 7 -7.83 -6.55 24.14
CA TYR A 7 -8.50 -7.13 22.98
C TYR A 7 -10.02 -7.10 23.05
N MET A 8 -10.58 -6.55 24.12
CA MET A 8 -12.01 -6.37 24.36
C MET A 8 -12.23 -4.97 24.93
N ASP A 9 -12.99 -4.14 24.23
CA ASP A 9 -13.57 -2.93 24.81
C ASP A 9 -14.88 -3.34 25.48
N PHE A 10 -14.92 -3.19 26.80
CA PHE A 10 -16.13 -3.40 27.60
C PHE A 10 -16.80 -2.06 27.79
N TYR A 11 -18.04 -1.94 27.30
CA TYR A 11 -18.88 -0.77 27.52
C TYR A 11 -20.19 -1.22 28.17
N GLY A 12 -20.31 -1.02 29.49
CA GLY A 12 -21.44 -1.54 30.27
C GLY A 12 -21.61 -3.06 30.14
N ASN A 13 -22.84 -3.54 29.93
CA ASN A 13 -23.16 -4.96 29.68
C ASN A 13 -22.95 -5.38 28.21
N THR A 14 -22.40 -4.52 27.36
CA THR A 14 -22.21 -4.80 25.92
C THR A 14 -20.73 -5.07 25.63
N ILE A 15 -20.44 -6.30 25.20
CA ILE A 15 -19.12 -6.68 24.71
C ILE A 15 -19.04 -6.29 23.23
N LEU A 16 -18.20 -5.29 22.90
CA LEU A 16 -17.91 -4.96 21.51
C LEU A 16 -16.89 -5.97 20.95
N TRP A 17 -17.37 -6.93 20.16
CA TRP A 17 -16.56 -7.99 19.55
C TRP A 17 -15.75 -7.46 18.34
N ILE A 18 -14.84 -6.52 18.60
CA ILE A 18 -13.90 -5.94 17.60
C ILE A 18 -12.91 -7.01 17.10
N TYR A 19 -12.73 -8.09 17.87
CA TYR A 19 -11.67 -9.08 17.70
C TYR A 19 -11.71 -9.87 16.38
N LYS A 20 -12.89 -10.21 15.83
CA LYS A 20 -12.97 -11.11 14.66
C LYS A 20 -12.36 -10.49 13.39
N HIS A 21 -12.43 -9.17 13.24
CA HIS A 21 -11.88 -8.45 12.08
C HIS A 21 -10.45 -7.94 12.28
N VAL A 22 -10.07 -7.56 13.50
CA VAL A 22 -8.67 -7.15 13.79
C VAL A 22 -7.73 -8.35 13.77
N SER A 23 -8.16 -9.51 14.30
CA SER A 23 -7.34 -10.72 14.32
C SER A 23 -7.00 -11.22 12.92
N THR A 24 -7.93 -11.18 11.97
CA THR A 24 -7.73 -11.70 10.60
C THR A 24 -6.72 -10.92 9.76
N LEU A 25 -6.52 -9.62 10.00
CA LEU A 25 -5.58 -8.76 9.23
C LEU A 25 -4.19 -8.63 9.85
N GLN A 26 -4.08 -8.58 11.18
CA GLN A 26 -2.80 -8.80 11.87
C GLN A 26 -2.26 -10.20 11.53
N MET A 27 -3.16 -11.19 11.48
CA MET A 27 -2.85 -12.51 10.96
C MET A 27 -2.42 -12.47 9.50
N ARG A 28 -3.02 -11.64 8.63
CA ARG A 28 -2.62 -11.54 7.21
C ARG A 28 -1.17 -11.06 7.03
N THR A 29 -0.80 -9.95 7.66
CA THR A 29 0.58 -9.42 7.56
C THR A 29 1.58 -10.44 8.12
N LYS A 30 1.22 -11.08 9.23
CA LYS A 30 2.00 -12.18 9.82
C LYS A 30 2.08 -13.37 8.85
N TYR A 31 0.98 -13.79 8.24
CA TYR A 31 0.92 -14.92 7.30
C TYR A 31 1.76 -14.69 6.06
N VAL A 32 1.70 -13.49 5.47
CA VAL A 32 2.54 -13.13 4.33
C VAL A 32 4.01 -13.21 4.75
N MET A 33 4.38 -12.67 5.91
CA MET A 33 5.76 -12.77 6.40
C MET A 33 6.20 -14.20 6.69
N ASP A 34 5.33 -15.01 7.30
CA ASP A 34 5.60 -16.43 7.59
C ASP A 34 5.79 -17.21 6.28
N LEU A 35 4.93 -16.99 5.28
CA LEU A 35 5.06 -17.56 3.94
C LEU A 35 6.36 -17.13 3.26
N LEU A 36 6.73 -15.85 3.40
CA LEU A 36 8.00 -15.32 2.88
C LEU A 36 9.23 -15.86 3.62
N ASN A 37 9.07 -16.41 4.83
CA ASN A 37 10.16 -17.06 5.56
C ASN A 37 10.31 -18.55 5.18
N ILE A 38 9.26 -19.22 4.72
CA ILE A 38 9.26 -20.66 4.42
C ILE A 38 9.81 -20.95 3.00
N ASN A 39 9.56 -20.08 2.02
CA ASN A 39 9.71 -20.39 0.58
C ASN A 39 11.10 -20.14 -0.04
N GLU A 40 12.20 -20.28 0.68
CA GLU A 40 13.54 -20.14 0.08
C GLU A 40 13.90 -21.24 -0.95
N SER A 41 13.22 -22.40 -0.94
CA SER A 41 13.76 -23.63 -1.55
C SER A 41 13.04 -24.25 -2.76
N ILE A 42 11.87 -23.76 -3.24
CA ILE A 42 11.06 -24.59 -4.17
C ILE A 42 10.85 -24.05 -5.59
N ASN A 43 10.98 -22.75 -5.89
CA ASN A 43 10.58 -22.27 -7.22
C ASN A 43 11.76 -21.95 -8.12
N GLN A 44 12.18 -22.95 -8.91
CA GLN A 44 12.92 -22.73 -10.15
C GLN A 44 11.93 -22.15 -11.18
N GLU A 45 11.73 -20.83 -11.15
CA GLU A 45 10.83 -20.15 -12.06
C GLU A 45 11.46 -20.15 -13.46
N SER A 46 10.80 -20.80 -14.43
CA SER A 46 11.22 -20.79 -15.83
C SER A 46 10.91 -19.43 -16.44
N SER A 47 11.93 -18.73 -16.88
CA SER A 47 11.85 -17.40 -17.47
C SER A 47 12.44 -17.39 -18.87
N MET A 48 11.74 -16.80 -19.84
CA MET A 48 12.18 -16.85 -21.24
C MET A 48 13.05 -15.66 -21.64
N ASN A 49 12.91 -14.51 -20.98
CA ASN A 49 13.60 -13.27 -21.38
C ASN A 49 14.50 -12.66 -20.30
N ILE A 50 14.98 -13.47 -19.36
CA ILE A 50 15.88 -12.99 -18.31
C ILE A 50 17.32 -12.90 -18.82
N VAL A 51 17.97 -11.79 -18.47
CA VAL A 51 19.36 -11.51 -18.76
C VAL A 51 20.06 -11.03 -17.50
N GLN A 52 21.32 -11.40 -17.33
CA GLN A 52 22.17 -10.83 -16.28
C GLN A 52 22.65 -9.45 -16.72
N LEU A 53 22.54 -8.43 -15.86
CA LEU A 53 22.88 -7.06 -16.27
C LEU A 53 24.35 -6.92 -16.73
N SER A 54 25.26 -7.67 -16.10
CA SER A 54 26.69 -7.66 -16.43
C SER A 54 27.01 -8.17 -17.84
N SER A 55 26.10 -8.90 -18.50
CA SER A 55 26.29 -9.43 -19.84
C SER A 55 25.73 -8.54 -20.96
N VAL A 56 25.13 -7.38 -20.63
CA VAL A 56 24.50 -6.48 -21.61
C VAL A 56 25.25 -5.15 -21.69
N LYS A 57 25.42 -4.61 -22.90
CA LYS A 57 25.91 -3.24 -23.09
C LYS A 57 24.82 -2.26 -22.64
N ILE A 58 25.03 -1.62 -21.49
CA ILE A 58 24.03 -0.76 -20.82
C ILE A 58 23.63 0.43 -21.68
N ASN A 59 24.50 0.92 -22.57
CA ASN A 59 24.25 2.13 -23.38
C ASN A 59 23.05 2.02 -24.35
N ASP A 60 22.52 0.81 -24.57
CA ASP A 60 21.43 0.57 -25.52
C ASP A 60 20.05 0.43 -24.84
N PHE A 61 19.98 0.38 -23.50
CA PHE A 61 18.74 0.09 -22.76
C PHE A 61 18.55 1.01 -21.55
N SER A 62 17.30 1.42 -21.32
CA SER A 62 16.95 2.01 -20.01
C SER A 62 16.87 0.91 -18.95
N VAL A 63 17.33 1.16 -17.72
CA VAL A 63 17.35 0.16 -16.64
C VAL A 63 16.41 0.60 -15.53
N GLY A 64 15.44 -0.24 -15.22
CA GLY A 64 14.50 -0.04 -14.13
C GLY A 64 14.73 -1.03 -13.00
N ASP A 65 15.18 -0.50 -11.87
CA ASP A 65 15.42 -1.26 -10.64
C ASP A 65 14.13 -1.42 -9.80
N LEU A 66 14.22 -2.20 -8.72
CA LEU A 66 13.17 -2.26 -7.70
C LEU A 66 13.17 -0.97 -6.88
N PHE A 67 12.08 -0.63 -6.19
CA PHE A 67 12.04 0.54 -5.32
C PHE A 67 11.54 0.16 -3.93
N TYR A 68 12.37 0.28 -2.91
CA TYR A 68 11.99 0.08 -1.51
C TYR A 68 13.02 0.74 -0.58
N ASP A 69 12.65 0.93 0.68
CA ASP A 69 13.41 1.71 1.68
C ASP A 69 13.73 3.15 1.20
N GLY A 70 12.89 3.69 0.31
CA GLY A 70 13.04 5.05 -0.23
C GLY A 70 14.14 5.21 -1.29
N ALA A 71 14.67 4.10 -1.83
CA ALA A 71 15.72 4.13 -2.84
C ALA A 71 15.50 3.06 -3.93
N TRP A 72 16.16 3.25 -5.07
CA TRP A 72 16.27 2.24 -6.12
C TRP A 72 17.22 1.11 -5.70
N GLN A 73 16.82 -0.12 -5.97
CA GLN A 73 17.46 -1.34 -5.48
C GLN A 73 17.65 -2.31 -6.64
N LYS A 74 18.90 -2.70 -6.89
CA LYS A 74 19.20 -3.76 -7.85
C LYS A 74 18.62 -5.09 -7.33
N PRO A 75 18.10 -5.96 -8.20
CA PRO A 75 17.63 -7.28 -7.81
C PRO A 75 18.80 -8.10 -7.28
N ILE A 76 18.57 -8.91 -6.23
CA ILE A 76 19.64 -9.63 -5.52
C ILE A 76 20.47 -10.54 -6.43
N LYS A 77 19.85 -11.19 -7.41
CA LYS A 77 20.56 -12.04 -8.38
C LYS A 77 21.14 -11.26 -9.57
N GLY A 78 20.94 -9.94 -9.65
CA GLY A 78 21.36 -9.11 -10.78
C GLY A 78 20.64 -9.47 -12.10
N MET A 79 19.49 -10.12 -12.00
CA MET A 79 18.71 -10.62 -13.13
C MET A 79 17.63 -9.62 -13.51
N TYR A 80 17.51 -9.34 -14.81
CA TYR A 80 16.57 -8.40 -15.38
C TYR A 80 15.82 -9.07 -16.54
N TRP A 81 14.60 -8.64 -16.83
CA TRP A 81 13.85 -9.08 -18.00
C TRP A 81 13.74 -7.94 -19.02
N LYS A 82 13.79 -8.29 -20.31
CA LYS A 82 13.78 -7.31 -21.41
C LYS A 82 12.36 -7.02 -21.87
N HIS A 83 12.01 -5.74 -21.95
CA HIS A 83 10.73 -5.29 -22.53
C HIS A 83 10.81 -3.83 -23.00
N ASN A 84 10.27 -3.52 -24.19
CA ASN A 84 10.24 -2.17 -24.78
C ASN A 84 11.58 -1.41 -24.66
N ASN A 85 12.67 -2.02 -25.15
CA ASN A 85 14.03 -1.46 -25.07
C ASN A 85 14.46 -1.04 -23.66
N SER A 86 13.93 -1.71 -22.65
CA SER A 86 14.26 -1.50 -21.25
C SER A 86 14.57 -2.83 -20.58
N LEU A 87 15.42 -2.79 -19.57
CA LEU A 87 15.74 -3.90 -18.68
C LEU A 87 15.10 -3.62 -17.33
N TRP A 88 14.20 -4.49 -16.91
CA TRP A 88 13.47 -4.35 -15.66
C TRP A 88 13.93 -5.40 -14.66
N ALA A 89 14.14 -5.02 -13.42
CA ALA A 89 14.60 -5.94 -12.38
C ALA A 89 13.65 -7.14 -12.28
N ASN A 90 14.21 -8.35 -12.15
CA ASN A 90 13.44 -9.55 -11.93
C ASN A 90 13.50 -9.94 -10.45
N ALA A 91 12.52 -9.50 -9.67
CA ALA A 91 12.49 -9.68 -8.22
C ALA A 91 12.49 -11.16 -7.82
N THR A 92 13.46 -11.54 -6.99
CA THR A 92 13.51 -12.86 -6.38
C THR A 92 12.69 -12.91 -5.10
N HIS A 93 12.53 -14.11 -4.54
CA HIS A 93 11.92 -14.29 -3.22
C HIS A 93 12.54 -13.41 -2.12
N ILE A 94 13.87 -13.26 -2.14
CA ILE A 94 14.57 -12.45 -1.14
C ILE A 94 14.29 -10.95 -1.37
N ASP A 95 14.18 -10.52 -2.63
CA ASP A 95 13.79 -9.14 -2.96
C ASP A 95 12.36 -8.83 -2.47
N ILE A 96 11.42 -9.76 -2.68
CA ILE A 96 10.04 -9.65 -2.21
C ILE A 96 10.01 -9.50 -0.68
N LYS A 97 10.78 -10.34 0.04
CA LYS A 97 10.89 -10.27 1.51
C LYS A 97 11.41 -8.93 1.99
N LYS A 98 12.50 -8.41 1.40
CA LYS A 98 13.06 -7.10 1.75
C LYS A 98 12.08 -5.96 1.46
N CYS A 99 11.45 -5.97 0.28
CA CYS A 99 10.46 -4.97 -0.10
C CYS A 99 9.25 -4.99 0.85
N TYR A 100 8.77 -6.16 1.26
CA TYR A 100 7.67 -6.26 2.22
C TYR A 100 8.06 -5.75 3.62
N GLN A 101 9.29 -6.01 4.07
CA GLN A 101 9.81 -5.46 5.31
C GLN A 101 9.91 -3.92 5.27
N SER A 102 10.38 -3.35 4.16
CA SER A 102 10.34 -1.91 3.89
C SER A 102 8.91 -1.38 3.98
N ALA A 103 7.96 -2.03 3.30
CA ALA A 103 6.56 -1.64 3.33
C ALA A 103 5.96 -1.64 4.74
N LYS A 104 6.34 -2.62 5.57
CA LYS A 104 5.92 -2.70 6.97
C LYS A 104 6.47 -1.53 7.81
N LYS A 105 7.76 -1.19 7.67
CA LYS A 105 8.35 -0.02 8.35
C LYS A 105 7.72 1.29 7.89
N GLY A 106 7.48 1.41 6.58
CA GLY A 106 6.75 2.54 6.00
C GLY A 106 5.35 2.67 6.58
N PHE A 107 4.63 1.55 6.74
CA PHE A 107 3.31 1.52 7.39
C PHE A 107 3.38 1.98 8.85
N GLU A 108 4.33 1.48 9.64
CA GLU A 108 4.52 1.87 11.04
C GLU A 108 4.74 3.38 11.17
N THR A 109 5.44 3.99 10.22
CA THR A 109 5.62 5.45 10.18
C THR A 109 4.35 6.18 9.72
N TRP A 110 3.78 5.74 8.60
CA TRP A 110 2.69 6.45 7.90
C TRP A 110 1.34 6.37 8.60
N SER A 111 1.05 5.24 9.26
CA SER A 111 -0.19 5.04 10.02
C SER A 111 -0.31 5.98 11.22
N ASN A 112 0.83 6.43 11.78
CA ASN A 112 0.89 7.38 12.88
C ASN A 112 0.74 8.85 12.43
N VAL A 113 0.88 9.15 11.13
CA VAL A 113 0.64 10.49 10.60
C VAL A 113 -0.87 10.72 10.52
N SER A 114 -1.39 11.81 11.09
CA SER A 114 -2.85 12.09 11.04
C SER A 114 -3.37 12.21 9.60
N ILE A 115 -4.65 11.87 9.36
CA ILE A 115 -5.24 11.97 8.02
C ILE A 115 -5.10 13.39 7.42
N LYS A 116 -5.23 14.44 8.25
CA LYS A 116 -5.02 15.84 7.86
C LYS A 116 -3.59 16.07 7.37
N ALA A 117 -2.59 15.60 8.10
CA ALA A 117 -1.19 15.71 7.71
C ALA A 117 -0.86 14.88 6.46
N ARG A 118 -1.43 13.67 6.33
CA ARG A 118 -1.29 12.86 5.11
C ARG A 118 -1.84 13.58 3.89
N ILE A 119 -3.02 14.20 4.01
CA ILE A 119 -3.62 15.00 2.94
C ILE A 119 -2.73 16.21 2.57
N GLN A 120 -2.15 16.90 3.55
CA GLN A 120 -1.22 18.00 3.30
C GLN A 120 0.07 17.57 2.61
N ILE A 121 0.59 16.39 2.93
CA ILE A 121 1.76 15.80 2.26
C ILE A 121 1.40 15.46 0.81
N LEU A 122 0.28 14.76 0.62
CA LEU A 122 -0.20 14.31 -0.69
C LEU A 122 -0.63 15.47 -1.60
N SER A 123 -1.08 16.61 -1.05
CA SER A 123 -1.45 17.78 -1.83
C SER A 123 -0.31 18.45 -2.57
N ARG A 124 0.92 18.28 -2.09
CA ARG A 124 2.14 18.75 -2.77
C ARG A 124 2.38 18.05 -4.10
N PHE A 125 1.77 16.89 -4.30
CA PHE A 125 1.92 16.11 -5.53
C PHE A 125 1.15 16.74 -6.71
N MET A 126 0.04 17.41 -6.43
CA MET A 126 -0.81 18.03 -7.45
C MET A 126 -0.07 19.07 -8.33
N PRO A 127 0.66 20.07 -7.78
CA PRO A 127 1.41 21.01 -8.63
C PRO A 127 2.54 20.32 -9.41
N LEU A 128 3.23 19.32 -8.83
CA LEU A 128 4.27 18.57 -9.54
C LEU A 128 3.72 17.84 -10.76
N LEU A 129 2.57 17.17 -10.62
CA LEU A 129 1.88 16.51 -11.72
C LEU A 129 1.45 17.50 -12.81
N LYS A 130 0.95 18.68 -12.45
CA LYS A 130 0.56 19.71 -13.42
C LYS A 130 1.78 20.21 -14.21
N LEU A 131 2.92 20.41 -13.55
CA LEU A 131 4.16 20.82 -14.20
C LEU A 131 4.66 19.79 -15.23
N THR A 132 4.46 18.50 -14.98
CA THR A 132 4.79 17.43 -15.92
C THR A 132 3.66 17.10 -16.91
N GLY A 133 2.62 17.95 -17.01
CA GLY A 133 1.49 17.76 -17.94
C GLY A 133 0.51 16.64 -17.56
N LYS A 134 0.63 16.03 -16.38
CA LYS A 134 -0.22 14.92 -15.89
C LYS A 134 -1.51 15.45 -15.22
N PHE A 135 -2.29 16.22 -15.97
CA PHE A 135 -3.50 16.92 -15.45
C PHE A 135 -4.60 15.97 -14.95
N VAL A 136 -4.77 14.80 -15.57
CA VAL A 136 -5.77 13.81 -15.13
C VAL A 136 -5.41 13.27 -13.75
N LEU A 137 -4.13 12.93 -13.52
CA LEU A 137 -3.65 12.49 -12.22
C LEU A 137 -3.74 13.60 -11.18
N ALA A 138 -3.46 14.85 -11.57
CA ALA A 138 -3.61 16.00 -10.68
C ALA A 138 -5.07 16.16 -10.21
N THR A 139 -6.03 15.94 -11.11
CA THR A 139 -7.47 15.93 -10.78
C THR A 139 -7.82 14.78 -9.82
N ILE A 140 -7.24 13.59 -9.99
CA ILE A 140 -7.42 12.46 -9.06
C ILE A 140 -6.95 12.83 -7.66
N VAL A 141 -5.75 13.42 -7.56
CA VAL A 141 -5.17 13.88 -6.29
C VAL A 141 -6.05 14.95 -5.64
N GLU A 142 -6.52 15.94 -6.43
CA GLU A 142 -7.41 17.00 -5.95
C GLU A 142 -8.70 16.44 -5.34
N ARG A 143 -9.35 15.47 -6.00
CA ARG A 143 -10.56 14.81 -5.50
C ARG A 143 -10.30 14.11 -4.16
N TRP A 144 -9.17 13.44 -4.04
CA TRP A 144 -8.78 12.71 -2.84
C TRP A 144 -8.44 13.64 -1.66
N ILE A 145 -7.84 14.80 -1.90
CA ILE A 145 -7.60 15.81 -0.85
C ILE A 145 -8.90 16.35 -0.26
N LYS A 146 -9.97 16.39 -1.07
CA LYS A 146 -11.32 16.78 -0.64
C LYS A 146 -12.07 15.66 0.09
N PHE A 147 -11.47 14.47 0.27
CA PHE A 147 -12.10 13.33 0.94
C PHE A 147 -12.71 13.64 2.32
N PRO A 148 -12.08 14.43 3.22
CA PRO A 148 -12.67 14.74 4.52
C PRO A 148 -14.03 15.44 4.45
N TYR A 149 -14.35 16.12 3.34
CA TYR A 149 -15.67 16.73 3.15
C TYR A 149 -16.76 15.70 2.83
N PHE A 150 -16.38 14.50 2.37
CA PHE A 150 -17.31 13.43 2.00
C PHE A 150 -17.47 12.37 3.09
N TYR A 151 -16.50 12.29 4.02
CA TYR A 151 -16.50 11.29 5.06
C TYR A 151 -15.85 11.82 6.33
N GLU A 152 -16.66 11.94 7.37
CA GLU A 152 -16.19 12.29 8.70
C GLU A 152 -15.47 11.08 9.33
N SER A 153 -14.15 11.13 9.37
CA SER A 153 -13.32 10.01 9.82
C SER A 153 -13.22 9.87 11.35
N ILE A 154 -13.66 10.89 12.09
CA ILE A 154 -13.65 10.95 13.55
C ILE A 154 -15.00 11.49 13.99
N GLN A 155 -15.72 10.71 14.78
CA GLN A 155 -16.97 11.13 15.43
C GLN A 155 -16.82 10.90 16.92
N GLY A 156 -17.41 11.74 17.75
CA GLY A 156 -17.31 11.55 19.18
C GLY A 156 -18.40 12.25 19.96
N HIS A 157 -18.54 11.84 21.21
CA HIS A 157 -19.46 12.42 22.16
C HIS A 157 -18.89 12.33 23.58
N ILE A 158 -19.45 13.16 24.45
CA ILE A 158 -19.15 13.13 25.88
C ILE A 158 -20.22 12.30 26.58
N GLU A 159 -19.78 11.36 27.43
CA GLU A 159 -20.63 10.53 28.26
C GLU A 159 -20.47 10.88 29.73
N ASN A 160 -21.60 11.07 30.41
CA ASN A 160 -21.69 11.35 31.84
C ASN A 160 -20.77 12.49 32.31
N GLU A 161 -20.46 13.45 31.42
CA GLU A 161 -19.56 14.59 31.66
C GLU A 161 -18.13 14.24 32.11
N MET A 162 -17.76 12.96 32.13
CA MET A 162 -16.47 12.47 32.63
C MET A 162 -15.65 11.74 31.57
N ILE A 163 -16.25 11.35 30.45
CA ILE A 163 -15.59 10.52 29.45
C ILE A 163 -15.86 11.08 28.06
N GLU A 164 -14.80 11.33 27.29
CA GLU A 164 -14.88 11.56 25.86
C GLU A 164 -14.68 10.24 25.12
N VAL A 165 -15.65 9.85 24.29
CA VAL A 165 -15.58 8.67 23.43
C VAL A 165 -15.42 9.12 21.98
N LEU A 166 -14.33 8.68 21.33
CA LEU A 166 -14.03 8.97 19.93
C LEU A 166 -14.06 7.70 19.09
N TYR A 167 -14.96 7.66 18.12
CA TYR A 167 -15.00 6.68 17.04
C TYR A 167 -14.09 7.14 15.91
N THR A 168 -13.05 6.36 15.67
CA THR A 168 -12.01 6.60 14.68
C THR A 168 -11.84 5.37 13.78
N ARG A 169 -10.90 5.43 12.83
CA ARG A 169 -10.52 4.26 12.04
C ARG A 169 -9.01 4.11 11.97
N LYS A 170 -8.54 2.87 12.09
CA LYS A 170 -7.11 2.49 11.97
C LYS A 170 -6.85 1.87 10.59
N PRO A 171 -5.72 2.18 9.92
CA PRO A 171 -5.37 1.54 8.66
C PRO A 171 -5.07 0.05 8.82
N LEU A 172 -5.12 -0.69 7.71
CA LEU A 172 -4.92 -2.14 7.65
C LEU A 172 -3.47 -2.61 7.67
N GLY A 173 -2.55 -1.89 7.03
CA GLY A 173 -1.18 -2.35 6.87
C GLY A 173 -0.62 -2.12 5.46
N VAL A 174 0.01 -3.16 4.93
CA VAL A 174 0.59 -3.19 3.58
C VAL A 174 -0.48 -3.62 2.57
N ILE A 175 -0.71 -2.80 1.55
CA ILE A 175 -1.66 -3.06 0.46
C ILE A 175 -0.92 -3.25 -0.85
N ILE A 176 -1.37 -4.19 -1.66
CA ILE A 176 -0.76 -4.55 -2.94
C ILE A 176 -1.58 -3.92 -4.06
N LEU A 177 -0.92 -3.28 -5.02
CA LEU A 177 -1.57 -2.74 -6.21
C LEU A 177 -0.95 -3.35 -7.47
N LYS A 178 -1.81 -3.65 -8.44
CA LYS A 178 -1.48 -4.15 -9.78
C LYS A 178 -2.57 -3.65 -10.72
N GLU A 179 -2.26 -2.69 -11.60
CA GLU A 179 -3.25 -2.13 -12.52
C GLU A 179 -2.61 -1.88 -13.88
N GLU A 180 -3.37 -2.12 -14.95
CA GLU A 180 -2.96 -1.82 -16.33
C GLU A 180 -3.09 -0.32 -16.62
N ASN A 181 -4.12 0.32 -16.05
CA ASN A 181 -4.44 1.72 -16.32
C ASN A 181 -3.82 2.65 -15.26
N GLU A 182 -3.02 3.61 -15.72
CA GLU A 182 -2.33 4.61 -14.87
C GLU A 182 -3.29 5.38 -13.96
N ASN A 183 -4.46 5.80 -14.48
CA ASN A 183 -5.45 6.54 -13.68
C ASN A 183 -6.05 5.67 -12.58
N ILE A 184 -6.30 4.38 -12.86
CA ILE A 184 -6.83 3.45 -11.87
C ILE A 184 -5.78 3.17 -10.79
N LEU A 185 -4.52 2.96 -11.19
CA LEU A 185 -3.40 2.79 -10.25
C LEU A 185 -3.33 3.99 -9.30
N PHE A 186 -3.31 5.20 -9.87
CA PHE A 186 -3.18 6.42 -9.09
C PHE A 186 -4.36 6.66 -8.18
N PHE A 187 -5.58 6.39 -8.65
CA PHE A 187 -6.77 6.51 -7.83
C PHE A 187 -6.70 5.61 -6.60
N ARG A 188 -6.35 4.33 -6.78
CA ARG A 188 -6.23 3.36 -5.68
C ARG A 188 -5.04 3.65 -4.78
N LEU A 189 -3.93 4.13 -5.33
CA LEU A 189 -2.77 4.58 -4.58
C LEU A 189 -3.14 5.71 -3.62
N MET A 190 -3.76 6.77 -4.13
CA MET A 190 -4.19 7.91 -3.31
C MET A 190 -5.19 7.51 -2.22
N GLN A 191 -6.17 6.68 -2.56
CA GLN A 191 -7.14 6.12 -1.61
C GLN A 191 -6.46 5.37 -0.47
N THR A 192 -5.49 4.53 -0.83
CA THR A 192 -4.74 3.69 0.11
C THR A 192 -3.84 4.51 1.03
N LEU A 193 -3.15 5.50 0.48
CA LEU A 193 -2.28 6.40 1.24
C LEU A 193 -3.06 7.29 2.20
N ILE A 194 -4.21 7.85 1.78
CA ILE A 194 -5.07 8.65 2.65
C ILE A 194 -5.60 7.81 3.83
N ALA A 195 -5.98 6.56 3.57
CA ALA A 195 -6.38 5.62 4.60
C ALA A 195 -5.27 5.37 5.65
N GLY A 196 -4.00 5.61 5.32
CA GLY A 196 -2.85 5.45 6.22
C GLY A 196 -2.11 4.12 6.04
N ASN A 197 -2.35 3.43 4.93
CA ASN A 197 -1.67 2.19 4.56
C ASN A 197 -0.40 2.47 3.77
N SER A 198 0.55 1.55 3.79
CA SER A 198 1.67 1.53 2.84
C SER A 198 1.35 0.62 1.65
N VAL A 199 2.09 0.78 0.56
CA VAL A 199 1.79 0.17 -0.72
C VAL A 199 3.00 -0.54 -1.32
N ILE A 200 2.76 -1.71 -1.90
CA ILE A 200 3.67 -2.36 -2.85
C ILE A 200 2.94 -2.43 -4.20
N VAL A 201 3.52 -1.81 -5.22
CA VAL A 201 3.05 -1.89 -6.60
C VAL A 201 3.77 -3.04 -7.31
N MET A 202 3.02 -3.95 -7.93
CA MET A 202 3.56 -4.99 -8.80
C MET A 202 3.54 -4.53 -10.25
N PHE A 203 4.62 -4.79 -10.97
CA PHE A 203 4.80 -4.37 -12.36
C PHE A 203 5.34 -5.52 -13.23
N ASP A 204 4.79 -5.66 -14.43
CA ASP A 204 5.31 -6.45 -15.56
C ASP A 204 5.02 -5.71 -16.88
N ALA A 205 5.32 -6.36 -18.01
CA ALA A 205 5.15 -5.84 -19.37
C ALA A 205 3.77 -5.24 -19.68
N ASN A 206 2.71 -5.73 -19.04
CA ASN A 206 1.33 -5.32 -19.34
C ASN A 206 0.76 -4.34 -18.31
N LEU A 207 1.51 -4.05 -17.25
CA LEU A 207 1.04 -3.28 -16.10
C LEU A 207 1.63 -1.87 -16.08
N CYS A 208 0.94 -0.97 -15.39
CA CYS A 208 1.39 0.39 -15.21
C CYS A 208 2.63 0.45 -14.31
N ASN A 209 3.65 1.16 -14.76
CA ASN A 209 4.86 1.42 -13.99
C ASN A 209 4.82 2.83 -13.37
N PRO A 210 4.75 2.97 -12.04
CA PRO A 210 4.80 4.27 -11.39
C PRO A 210 6.24 4.81 -11.23
N SER A 211 7.25 4.19 -11.86
CA SER A 211 8.67 4.52 -11.69
C SER A 211 8.99 6.01 -11.85
N SER A 212 8.37 6.66 -12.84
CA SER A 212 8.53 8.08 -13.13
C SER A 212 8.02 9.03 -12.05
N TYR A 213 7.30 8.52 -11.05
CA TYR A 213 6.71 9.31 -9.96
C TYR A 213 7.49 9.24 -8.64
N TYR A 214 8.47 8.34 -8.49
CA TYR A 214 9.14 8.14 -7.20
C TYR A 214 9.93 9.36 -6.73
N ASP A 215 10.59 10.08 -7.63
CA ASP A 215 11.28 11.32 -7.29
C ASP A 215 10.30 12.40 -6.81
N MET A 216 9.09 12.43 -7.40
CA MET A 216 8.03 13.32 -6.95
C MET A 216 7.49 12.90 -5.57
N PHE A 217 7.35 11.61 -5.30
CA PHE A 217 6.95 11.11 -3.97
C PHE A 217 7.98 11.48 -2.90
N SER A 218 9.27 11.33 -3.21
CA SER A 218 10.37 11.76 -2.34
C SER A 218 10.32 13.27 -2.08
N THR A 219 10.14 14.08 -3.14
CA THR A 219 10.00 15.53 -3.05
C THR A 219 8.82 15.96 -2.17
N CYS A 220 7.71 15.23 -2.22
CA CYS A 220 6.55 15.47 -1.35
C CYS A 220 6.80 15.15 0.12
N LYS A 221 7.95 14.53 0.46
CA LYS A 221 8.30 14.01 1.79
C LYS A 221 7.43 12.82 2.21
N ILE A 222 7.06 11.98 1.24
CA ILE A 222 6.49 10.67 1.56
C ILE A 222 7.60 9.83 2.21
N PRO A 223 7.39 9.27 3.42
CA PRO A 223 8.44 8.52 4.10
C PRO A 223 8.93 7.30 3.31
N PRO A 224 10.21 6.91 3.47
CA PRO A 224 10.73 5.66 2.94
C PRO A 224 9.85 4.45 3.28
N GLY A 225 9.65 3.58 2.29
CA GLY A 225 8.85 2.35 2.44
C GLY A 225 7.34 2.56 2.43
N VAL A 226 6.82 3.78 2.31
CA VAL A 226 5.36 4.00 2.19
C VAL A 226 4.85 3.58 0.82
N ILE A 227 5.64 3.80 -0.23
CA ILE A 227 5.36 3.35 -1.59
C ILE A 227 6.57 2.54 -2.06
N ASN A 228 6.33 1.34 -2.56
CA ASN A 228 7.36 0.40 -2.99
C ASN A 228 6.98 -0.19 -4.36
N LEU A 229 7.99 -0.63 -5.12
CA LEU A 229 7.84 -1.27 -6.43
C LEU A 229 8.53 -2.63 -6.44
N LEU A 230 7.81 -3.64 -6.92
CA LEU A 230 8.38 -4.92 -7.34
C LEU A 230 8.08 -5.15 -8.81
N SER A 231 9.13 -5.44 -9.57
CA SER A 231 9.02 -5.86 -10.96
C SER A 231 9.39 -7.33 -11.11
N HIS A 232 8.66 -8.04 -11.97
CA HIS A 232 8.95 -9.44 -12.31
C HIS A 232 8.43 -9.71 -13.73
N GLU A 233 9.09 -10.56 -14.52
CA GLU A 233 8.66 -10.89 -15.89
C GLU A 233 7.21 -11.43 -15.91
N ASN A 234 6.84 -12.16 -14.86
CA ASN A 234 5.51 -12.71 -14.67
C ASN A 234 4.98 -12.37 -13.28
N THR A 235 4.10 -11.38 -13.16
CA THR A 235 3.53 -11.01 -11.85
C THR A 235 2.63 -12.10 -11.24
N SER A 236 2.17 -13.08 -12.01
CA SER A 236 1.41 -14.21 -11.48
C SER A 236 2.21 -15.04 -10.47
N THR A 237 3.56 -14.97 -10.49
CA THR A 237 4.41 -15.60 -9.47
C THR A 237 4.53 -14.78 -8.18
N LEU A 238 4.19 -13.48 -8.24
CA LEU A 238 4.17 -12.58 -7.08
C LEU A 238 2.82 -12.62 -6.34
N GLU A 239 1.72 -12.78 -7.09
CA GLU A 239 0.35 -12.78 -6.55
C GLU A 239 0.13 -13.77 -5.38
N PRO A 240 0.42 -15.08 -5.49
CA PRO A 240 0.19 -15.99 -4.37
C PRO A 240 1.05 -15.64 -3.14
N LYS A 241 2.23 -15.05 -3.34
CA LYS A 241 3.15 -14.66 -2.26
C LYS A 241 2.67 -13.41 -1.51
N LEU A 242 2.10 -12.43 -2.23
CA LEU A 242 1.72 -11.11 -1.67
C LEU A 242 0.20 -10.99 -1.39
N CYS A 243 -0.62 -11.51 -2.30
CA CYS A 243 -2.07 -11.40 -2.27
C CYS A 243 -2.74 -12.59 -1.53
N LEU A 244 -2.00 -13.67 -1.28
CA LEU A 244 -2.52 -14.96 -0.74
C LEU A 244 -3.63 -15.54 -1.65
N GLY A 245 -3.44 -15.43 -2.96
CA GLY A 245 -4.40 -15.80 -4.01
C GLY A 245 -4.19 -14.96 -5.26
N ASP A 246 -5.18 -14.96 -6.16
CA ASP A 246 -5.16 -14.11 -7.35
C ASP A 246 -5.43 -12.63 -7.01
N TYR A 247 -4.86 -11.73 -7.82
CA TYR A 247 -5.01 -10.29 -7.59
C TYR A 247 -6.45 -9.79 -7.77
N THR A 248 -7.25 -10.40 -8.65
CA THR A 248 -8.62 -9.94 -8.89
C THR A 248 -9.49 -10.12 -7.63
N THR A 249 -9.44 -11.30 -7.03
CA THR A 249 -10.10 -11.60 -5.77
C THR A 249 -9.56 -10.72 -4.65
N TYR A 250 -8.24 -10.51 -4.60
CA TYR A 250 -7.61 -9.60 -3.63
C TYR A 250 -8.16 -8.18 -3.75
N ALA A 251 -8.16 -7.61 -4.96
CA ALA A 251 -8.53 -6.23 -5.23
C ALA A 251 -10.01 -5.97 -4.89
N ASN A 252 -10.90 -6.91 -5.22
CA ASN A 252 -12.34 -6.80 -4.95
C ASN A 252 -12.68 -6.74 -3.45
N ARG A 253 -11.79 -7.24 -2.58
CA ARG A 253 -11.95 -7.11 -1.11
C ARG A 253 -11.82 -5.67 -0.64
N TYR A 254 -11.06 -4.85 -1.36
CA TYR A 254 -10.73 -3.47 -0.96
C TYR A 254 -11.41 -2.44 -1.84
N PHE A 255 -11.29 -2.58 -3.16
CA PHE A 255 -11.67 -1.55 -4.11
C PHE A 255 -13.03 -1.82 -4.75
N LEU A 256 -13.66 -0.76 -5.23
CA LEU A 256 -14.88 -0.82 -6.04
C LEU A 256 -14.62 -0.18 -7.40
N LYS A 257 -15.24 -0.74 -8.43
CA LYS A 257 -15.27 -0.13 -9.77
C LYS A 257 -16.42 0.87 -9.85
N GLY A 258 -16.23 1.96 -10.60
CA GLY A 258 -17.26 2.97 -10.87
C GLY A 258 -16.88 4.39 -10.43
N THR A 259 -17.83 5.32 -10.56
CA THR A 259 -17.61 6.75 -10.35
C THR A 259 -18.56 7.39 -9.32
N SER A 260 -19.37 6.59 -8.62
CA SER A 260 -20.28 7.07 -7.57
C SER A 260 -19.51 7.50 -6.31
N LEU A 261 -20.18 8.23 -5.41
CA LEU A 261 -19.61 8.59 -4.11
C LEU A 261 -19.17 7.35 -3.30
N ASP A 262 -19.88 6.24 -3.48
CA ASP A 262 -19.58 4.96 -2.83
C ASP A 262 -18.19 4.42 -3.19
N THR A 263 -17.66 4.74 -4.38
CA THR A 263 -16.31 4.31 -4.76
C THR A 263 -15.20 5.02 -4.00
N TYR A 264 -15.54 6.08 -3.25
CA TYR A 264 -14.62 6.73 -2.31
C TYR A 264 -14.78 6.16 -0.90
N ILE A 265 -16.02 6.13 -0.39
CA ILE A 265 -16.33 5.82 1.01
C ILE A 265 -16.17 4.32 1.31
N ILE A 266 -16.72 3.45 0.46
CA ILE A 266 -16.70 2.01 0.75
C ILE A 266 -15.28 1.46 0.76
N PRO A 267 -14.40 1.76 -0.22
CA PRO A 267 -13.04 1.27 -0.12
C PRO A 267 -12.26 1.91 1.02
N PHE A 268 -12.49 3.18 1.38
CA PHE A 268 -11.89 3.75 2.58
C PHE A 268 -12.25 2.93 3.83
N LYS A 269 -13.54 2.57 3.98
CA LYS A 269 -14.00 1.68 5.06
C LYS A 269 -13.41 0.27 4.96
N LYS A 270 -13.18 -0.26 3.76
CA LYS A 270 -12.54 -1.58 3.54
C LYS A 270 -11.02 -1.54 3.77
N LEU A 271 -10.39 -0.37 3.64
CA LEU A 271 -8.95 -0.12 3.82
C LEU A 271 -8.60 0.34 5.25
N THR A 272 -9.59 0.34 6.16
CA THR A 272 -9.42 0.72 7.56
C THR A 272 -10.35 -0.10 8.45
N LEU A 273 -10.09 -0.17 9.75
CA LEU A 273 -10.94 -0.82 10.74
C LEU A 273 -11.53 0.21 11.71
N PRO A 274 -12.76 0.02 12.22
CA PRO A 274 -13.27 0.83 13.33
C PRO A 274 -12.33 0.76 14.53
N ASN A 275 -12.17 1.87 15.23
CA ASN A 275 -11.39 1.97 16.45
C ASN A 275 -12.05 2.95 17.41
N ILE A 276 -12.13 2.60 18.69
CA ILE A 276 -12.66 3.48 19.73
C ILE A 276 -11.48 3.99 20.56
N ILE A 277 -11.51 5.27 20.91
CA ILE A 277 -10.58 5.89 21.85
C ILE A 277 -11.43 6.46 22.97
N ILE A 278 -11.08 6.14 24.22
CA ILE A 278 -11.79 6.57 25.41
C ILE A 278 -10.83 7.43 26.24
N ASN A 279 -11.16 8.70 26.42
CA ASN A 279 -10.39 9.65 27.21
C ASN A 279 -11.18 10.04 28.45
N PRO A 280 -10.75 9.68 29.67
CA PRO A 280 -11.36 10.21 30.89
C PRO A 280 -10.95 11.68 31.07
N PHE A 281 -11.90 12.55 31.41
CA PHE A 281 -11.61 13.89 31.89
C PHE A 281 -10.98 13.76 33.29
N GLN A 282 -9.73 14.23 33.43
CA GLN A 282 -9.02 14.32 34.70
C GLN A 282 -9.45 15.54 35.50
#